data_AF-A0A7Z9CV58-F1
#
_entry.id   AF-A0A7Z9CV58-F1
#
_cell.length_a   1.000
_cell.length_b   1.000
_cell.length_c   1.000
_cell.angle_alpha   90.00
_cell.angle_beta   90.00
_cell.angle_gamma   90.00
#
_symmetry.space_group_name_H-M   'P 1'
#
loop_
_entity.id
_entity.type
_entity.pdbx_description
1 polymer ?
#
loop_
_entity_poly.entity_id
_entity_poly.type
_entity_poly.pdbx_seq_one_letter_code
_entity_poly.pdbx_strand_id
1 'polypeptide(L)'
;MKKRICASISVAFLLSACGSQNLLPLEKRSTDLSDKNHEIKLENQQLKNENAKKQKQVDALKKDSENTKQAKSNQKKADYLEISSQYYASVTDAINAYQQIDSKVLANKKEDKVLDQLDQIIEDHESAMESYQDATEDEKIVKKDKSIKAQDKEIKKLQKEINSALTMIRKGYKAKDKNEIQKGRQSLSNINVKTTNAG
;
A
#
# COMPACT_ATOMS: atom_id res chain seq x y z
N MET A 1 52.67 -46.39 -31.19
CA MET A 1 51.50 -45.98 -30.37
C MET A 1 50.22 -46.40 -31.08
N LYS A 2 49.24 -46.86 -30.28
CA LYS A 2 47.80 -47.16 -30.48
C LYS A 2 47.13 -46.54 -31.74
N LYS A 3 46.13 -47.08 -32.44
CA LYS A 3 45.30 -48.31 -32.46
C LYS A 3 44.47 -48.29 -33.78
N ARG A 4 44.28 -49.47 -34.36
CA ARG A 4 43.20 -50.05 -35.20
C ARG A 4 42.06 -49.17 -35.81
N ILE A 5 41.97 -49.27 -37.15
CA ILE A 5 40.87 -49.83 -38.01
C ILE A 5 39.45 -49.24 -37.93
N CYS A 6 39.03 -48.76 -39.11
CA CYS A 6 37.73 -48.69 -39.79
C CYS A 6 36.45 -49.24 -39.10
N ALA A 7 35.34 -48.52 -39.24
CA ALA A 7 34.18 -48.91 -40.08
C ALA A 7 32.98 -47.98 -39.88
N SER A 8 32.40 -47.56 -41.00
CA SER A 8 31.08 -46.94 -41.17
C SER A 8 29.94 -47.75 -40.57
N ILE A 9 28.87 -47.10 -40.11
CA ILE A 9 27.45 -47.46 -40.35
C ILE A 9 26.55 -46.29 -39.87
N SER A 10 25.72 -45.84 -40.80
CA SER A 10 24.58 -44.96 -40.60
C SER A 10 23.55 -45.61 -39.68
N VAL A 11 23.12 -44.91 -38.63
CA VAL A 11 21.85 -45.22 -37.95
C VAL A 11 21.12 -43.90 -37.71
N ALA A 12 20.00 -43.76 -38.41
CA ALA A 12 18.97 -42.81 -38.03
C ALA A 12 18.36 -43.26 -36.70
N PHE A 13 18.36 -42.36 -35.71
CA PHE A 13 17.39 -42.39 -34.62
C PHE A 13 16.64 -41.05 -34.63
N LEU A 14 15.53 -41.02 -35.36
CA LEU A 14 14.35 -40.38 -34.79
C LEU A 14 13.78 -41.38 -33.79
N LEU A 15 13.59 -40.97 -32.54
CA LEU A 15 12.29 -41.08 -31.87
C LEU A 15 12.30 -40.49 -30.45
N SER A 16 11.19 -39.78 -30.22
CA SER A 16 10.50 -39.47 -28.96
C SER A 16 11.06 -38.40 -28.02
N ALA A 17 10.40 -37.24 -28.16
CA ALA A 17 10.05 -36.30 -27.12
C ALA A 17 9.61 -36.95 -25.79
N CYS A 18 10.05 -36.37 -24.68
CA CYS A 18 9.29 -36.25 -23.44
C CYS A 18 9.91 -35.13 -22.57
N GLY A 19 9.12 -34.10 -22.25
CA GLY A 19 9.37 -33.33 -21.02
C GLY A 19 9.61 -31.82 -21.13
N SER A 20 9.28 -31.15 -22.23
CA SER A 20 9.11 -29.68 -22.23
C SER A 20 7.81 -29.28 -21.51
N GLN A 21 7.70 -29.55 -20.21
CA GLN A 21 6.48 -29.27 -19.43
C GLN A 21 6.83 -28.98 -17.97
N ASN A 22 7.50 -27.85 -17.69
CA ASN A 22 7.23 -27.12 -16.44
C ASN A 22 7.80 -25.70 -16.29
N LEU A 23 8.41 -25.11 -17.32
CA LEU A 23 8.91 -23.73 -17.18
C LEU A 23 7.84 -22.67 -17.48
N LEU A 24 6.89 -22.93 -18.39
CA LEU A 24 5.78 -22.01 -18.69
C LEU A 24 4.86 -21.68 -17.49
N PRO A 25 4.52 -22.63 -16.59
CA PRO A 25 3.76 -22.32 -15.38
C PRO A 25 4.56 -21.53 -14.34
N LEU A 26 5.88 -21.76 -14.27
CA LEU A 26 6.79 -21.06 -13.36
C LEU A 26 7.08 -19.64 -13.83
N GLU A 27 7.23 -19.45 -15.14
CA GLU A 27 7.43 -18.16 -15.78
C GLU A 27 6.15 -17.31 -15.70
N LYS A 28 4.96 -17.90 -15.93
CA LYS A 28 3.67 -17.22 -15.67
C LYS A 28 3.46 -16.87 -14.19
N ARG A 29 3.80 -17.75 -13.25
CA ARG A 29 3.70 -17.44 -11.82
C ARG A 29 4.72 -16.38 -11.39
N SER A 30 5.93 -16.40 -11.93
CA SER A 30 6.96 -15.38 -11.66
C SER A 30 6.57 -14.01 -12.20
N THR A 31 5.93 -13.97 -13.38
CA THR A 31 5.45 -12.74 -14.01
C THR A 31 4.24 -12.18 -13.25
N ASP A 32 3.28 -13.02 -12.86
CA ASP A 32 2.12 -12.62 -12.03
C ASP A 32 2.53 -12.14 -10.62
N LEU A 33 3.58 -12.73 -10.03
CA LEU A 33 4.16 -12.28 -8.75
C LEU A 33 4.93 -10.95 -8.88
N SER A 34 5.56 -10.68 -10.03
CA SER A 34 6.26 -9.43 -10.32
C SER A 34 5.28 -8.30 -10.62
N ASP A 35 4.24 -8.58 -11.39
CA ASP A 35 3.19 -7.61 -11.74
C ASP A 35 2.36 -7.21 -10.52
N LYS A 36 2.07 -8.15 -9.61
CA LYS A 36 1.39 -7.88 -8.32
C LYS A 36 2.26 -7.13 -7.30
N ASN A 37 3.59 -7.11 -7.46
CA ASN A 37 4.46 -6.25 -6.65
C ASN A 37 4.44 -4.79 -7.17
N HIS A 38 4.11 -4.59 -8.45
CA HIS A 38 4.08 -3.27 -9.07
C HIS A 38 2.87 -2.41 -8.62
N GLU A 39 1.79 -3.04 -8.15
CA GLU A 39 0.51 -2.41 -7.84
C GLU A 39 0.53 -1.57 -6.55
N ILE A 40 1.15 -2.07 -5.46
CA ILE A 40 1.29 -1.32 -4.20
C ILE A 40 2.15 -0.04 -4.41
N LYS A 41 3.08 -0.08 -5.37
CA LYS A 41 3.91 1.08 -5.74
C LYS A 41 3.09 2.19 -6.42
N LEU A 42 2.06 1.83 -7.20
CA LEU A 42 1.12 2.77 -7.82
C LEU A 42 0.15 3.33 -6.76
N GLU A 43 -0.29 2.49 -5.81
CA GLU A 43 -1.01 2.82 -4.56
C GLU A 43 -0.45 4.07 -3.86
N ASN A 44 0.82 3.95 -3.49
CA ASN A 44 1.56 4.98 -2.77
C ASN A 44 1.72 6.30 -3.55
N GLN A 45 1.67 6.27 -4.89
CA GLN A 45 1.72 7.50 -5.68
C GLN A 45 0.42 8.30 -5.59
N GLN A 46 -0.72 7.63 -5.46
CA GLN A 46 -2.02 8.30 -5.32
C GLN A 46 -2.10 9.05 -3.98
N LEU A 47 -1.68 8.41 -2.89
CA LEU A 47 -1.61 9.01 -1.56
C LEU A 47 -0.64 10.19 -1.51
N LYS A 48 0.54 10.07 -2.12
CA LYS A 48 1.50 11.18 -2.27
C LYS A 48 0.90 12.36 -3.04
N ASN A 49 0.19 12.09 -4.13
CA ASN A 49 -0.47 13.12 -4.91
C ASN A 49 -1.58 13.82 -4.11
N GLU A 50 -2.37 13.06 -3.36
CA GLU A 50 -3.44 13.62 -2.52
C GLU A 50 -2.86 14.49 -1.38
N ASN A 51 -1.78 14.03 -0.75
CA ASN A 51 -1.05 14.79 0.25
C ASN A 51 -0.55 16.13 -0.33
N ALA A 52 0.08 16.09 -1.52
CA ALA A 52 0.56 17.29 -2.21
C ALA A 52 -0.57 18.26 -2.59
N LYS A 53 -1.75 17.75 -2.98
CA LYS A 53 -2.93 18.59 -3.25
C LYS A 53 -3.44 19.27 -1.99
N LYS A 54 -3.55 18.55 -0.88
CA LYS A 54 -3.99 19.09 0.40
C LYS A 54 -3.04 20.17 0.91
N GLN A 55 -1.73 19.96 0.80
CA GLN A 55 -0.74 20.97 1.14
C GLN A 55 -0.93 22.27 0.33
N LYS A 56 -1.14 22.16 -0.99
CA LYS A 56 -1.42 23.34 -1.83
C LYS A 56 -2.68 24.09 -1.41
N GLN A 57 -3.73 23.38 -0.98
CA GLN A 57 -4.96 24.00 -0.50
C GLN A 57 -4.75 24.70 0.85
N VAL A 58 -3.95 24.11 1.75
CA VAL A 58 -3.53 24.75 3.02
C VAL A 58 -2.84 26.08 2.73
N ASP A 59 -1.86 26.08 1.83
CA ASP A 59 -1.08 27.28 1.51
C ASP A 59 -1.97 28.40 0.94
N ALA A 60 -2.93 28.05 0.07
CA ALA A 60 -3.89 29.00 -0.49
C ALA A 60 -4.82 29.58 0.59
N LEU A 61 -5.37 28.73 1.47
CA LEU A 61 -6.30 29.18 2.52
C LEU A 61 -5.61 30.00 3.61
N LYS A 62 -4.36 29.69 3.96
CA LYS A 62 -3.55 30.50 4.90
C LYS A 62 -3.35 31.91 4.36
N LYS A 63 -3.06 32.05 3.07
CA LYS A 63 -2.94 33.35 2.41
C LYS A 63 -4.25 34.15 2.42
N ASP A 64 -5.39 33.49 2.18
CA ASP A 64 -6.70 34.14 2.22
C ASP A 64 -7.15 34.53 3.64
N SER A 65 -6.60 33.90 4.68
CA SER A 65 -6.93 34.14 6.09
C SER A 65 -6.40 35.48 6.64
N GLU A 66 -5.59 36.22 5.90
CA GLU A 66 -5.12 37.53 6.35
C GLU A 66 -6.21 38.62 6.22
N ASN A 67 -7.34 38.34 5.55
CA ASN A 67 -8.37 39.33 5.23
C ASN A 67 -9.79 38.93 5.74
N THR A 68 -10.31 39.60 6.79
CA THR A 68 -11.74 39.67 7.24
C THR A 68 -12.34 38.50 8.07
N LYS A 69 -13.66 38.51 8.39
CA LYS A 69 -14.37 37.44 9.14
C LYS A 69 -14.38 36.08 8.42
N GLN A 70 -14.26 36.07 7.10
CA GLN A 70 -14.03 34.85 6.30
C GLN A 70 -12.74 34.14 6.73
N ALA A 71 -11.74 34.87 7.23
CA ALA A 71 -10.50 34.32 7.74
C ALA A 71 -10.69 33.23 8.79
N LYS A 72 -11.57 33.41 9.78
CA LYS A 72 -11.75 32.39 10.83
C LYS A 72 -12.32 31.08 10.32
N SER A 73 -13.19 31.14 9.31
CA SER A 73 -13.72 29.93 8.68
C SER A 73 -12.67 29.29 7.76
N ASN A 74 -11.90 30.10 7.03
CA ASN A 74 -10.84 29.62 6.15
C ASN A 74 -9.68 29.02 6.96
N GLN A 75 -9.33 29.60 8.09
CA GLN A 75 -8.33 29.08 9.03
C GLN A 75 -8.73 27.69 9.51
N LYS A 76 -9.97 27.50 9.99
CA LYS A 76 -10.46 26.18 10.40
C LYS A 76 -10.42 25.14 9.29
N LYS A 77 -10.67 25.55 8.05
CA LYS A 77 -10.53 24.66 6.88
C LYS A 77 -9.06 24.33 6.61
N ALA A 78 -8.17 25.32 6.72
CA ALA A 78 -6.73 25.13 6.57
C ALA A 78 -6.19 24.18 7.65
N ASP A 79 -6.55 24.39 8.92
CA ASP A 79 -6.16 23.55 10.04
C ASP A 79 -6.60 22.09 9.80
N TYR A 80 -7.87 21.88 9.40
CA TYR A 80 -8.37 20.55 9.06
C TYR A 80 -7.59 19.90 7.89
N LEU A 81 -7.29 20.67 6.84
CA LEU A 81 -6.55 20.17 5.68
C LEU A 81 -5.09 19.85 6.02
N GLU A 82 -4.48 20.59 6.94
CA GLU A 82 -3.15 20.33 7.47
C GLU A 82 -3.12 19.03 8.27
N ILE A 83 -4.07 18.84 9.19
CA ILE A 83 -4.24 17.58 9.94
C ILE A 83 -4.46 16.41 8.97
N SER A 84 -5.33 16.58 7.97
CA SER A 84 -5.58 15.56 6.95
C SER A 84 -4.30 15.24 6.16
N SER A 85 -3.52 16.25 5.78
CA SER A 85 -2.27 16.09 5.03
C SER A 85 -1.23 15.31 5.84
N GLN A 86 -1.08 15.62 7.13
CA GLN A 86 -0.19 14.88 8.04
C GLN A 86 -0.62 13.40 8.18
N TYR A 87 -1.92 13.12 8.24
CA TYR A 87 -2.43 11.76 8.23
C TYR A 87 -2.05 11.01 6.93
N TYR A 88 -2.23 11.62 5.74
CA TYR A 88 -1.84 10.99 4.48
C TYR A 88 -0.33 10.77 4.35
N ALA A 89 0.49 11.64 4.94
CA ALA A 89 1.94 11.41 5.05
C ALA A 89 2.23 10.15 5.88
N SER A 90 1.62 10.04 7.06
CA SER A 90 1.79 8.89 7.95
C SER A 90 1.36 7.58 7.31
N VAL A 91 0.22 7.58 6.59
CA VAL A 91 -0.23 6.43 5.78
C VAL A 91 0.80 6.04 4.71
N THR A 92 1.35 7.04 4.01
CA THR A 92 2.38 6.81 2.99
C THR A 92 3.62 6.16 3.60
N ASP A 93 4.02 6.59 4.79
CA ASP A 93 5.17 6.03 5.50
C ASP A 93 4.92 4.59 5.94
N ALA A 94 3.73 4.28 6.48
CA ALA A 94 3.34 2.92 6.83
C ALA A 94 3.38 1.96 5.63
N ILE A 95 2.86 2.39 4.47
CA ILE A 95 2.90 1.57 3.25
C ILE A 95 4.34 1.42 2.73
N ASN A 96 5.16 2.48 2.76
CA ASN A 96 6.58 2.39 2.39
C ASN A 96 7.34 1.42 3.30
N ALA A 97 7.10 1.47 4.61
CA ALA A 97 7.70 0.56 5.59
C ALA A 97 7.28 -0.90 5.30
N TYR A 98 5.99 -1.13 4.99
CA TYR A 98 5.53 -2.45 4.56
C TYR A 98 6.23 -2.92 3.28
N GLN A 99 6.36 -2.06 2.26
CA GLN A 99 7.03 -2.39 1.01
C GLN A 99 8.50 -2.82 1.22
N GLN A 100 9.19 -2.24 2.20
CA GLN A 100 10.57 -2.64 2.53
C GLN A 100 10.67 -4.07 3.08
N ILE A 101 9.59 -4.59 3.68
CA ILE A 101 9.55 -5.94 4.25
C ILE A 101 8.72 -6.95 3.45
N ASP A 102 7.99 -6.51 2.41
CA ASP A 102 7.05 -7.33 1.62
C ASP A 102 7.68 -8.65 1.13
N SER A 103 8.91 -8.60 0.63
CA SER A 103 9.64 -9.80 0.18
C SER A 103 9.89 -10.81 1.31
N LYS A 104 10.17 -10.35 2.52
CA LYS A 104 10.38 -11.19 3.71
C LYS A 104 9.05 -11.75 4.20
N VAL A 105 7.99 -10.95 4.18
CA VAL A 105 6.62 -11.36 4.47
C VAL A 105 6.20 -12.49 3.53
N LEU A 106 6.45 -12.34 2.22
CA LEU A 106 6.17 -13.37 1.22
C LEU A 106 7.00 -14.65 1.39
N ALA A 107 8.26 -14.52 1.82
CA ALA A 107 9.09 -15.67 2.16
C ALA A 107 8.47 -16.49 3.32
N ASN A 108 7.67 -15.84 4.18
CA ASN A 108 6.85 -16.46 5.23
C ASN A 108 7.66 -17.40 6.14
N LYS A 109 8.86 -16.95 6.52
CA LYS A 109 9.79 -17.73 7.35
C LYS A 109 9.45 -17.70 8.83
N LYS A 110 8.51 -16.83 9.24
CA LYS A 110 8.12 -16.58 10.64
C LYS A 110 9.32 -16.12 11.49
N GLU A 111 10.12 -15.23 10.91
CA GLU A 111 11.17 -14.53 11.63
C GLU A 111 10.53 -13.51 12.59
N ASP A 112 10.87 -13.58 13.87
CA ASP A 112 10.32 -12.69 14.91
C ASP A 112 10.55 -11.22 14.56
N LYS A 113 11.74 -10.88 14.04
CA LYS A 113 12.04 -9.53 13.55
C LYS A 113 11.05 -9.01 12.51
N VAL A 114 10.52 -9.86 11.63
CA VAL A 114 9.52 -9.44 10.63
C VAL A 114 8.14 -9.27 11.28
N LEU A 115 7.82 -10.07 12.31
CA LEU A 115 6.62 -9.85 13.12
C LEU A 115 6.69 -8.51 13.87
N ASP A 116 7.82 -8.21 14.51
CA ASP A 116 8.04 -6.93 15.21
C ASP A 116 7.91 -5.74 14.25
N GLN A 117 8.45 -5.86 13.04
CA GLN A 117 8.29 -4.83 12.01
C GLN A 117 6.85 -4.65 11.57
N LEU A 118 6.07 -5.74 11.43
CA LEU A 118 4.65 -5.67 11.10
C LEU A 118 3.84 -5.04 12.24
N ASP A 119 4.16 -5.39 13.49
CA ASP A 119 3.51 -4.85 14.69
C ASP A 119 3.78 -3.34 14.78
N GLN A 120 5.03 -2.89 14.61
CA GLN A 120 5.36 -1.47 14.58
C GLN A 120 4.60 -0.70 13.49
N ILE A 121 4.51 -1.25 12.27
CA ILE A 121 3.79 -0.59 11.16
C ILE A 121 2.30 -0.43 11.49
N ILE A 122 1.70 -1.42 12.16
CA ILE A 122 0.29 -1.37 12.58
C ILE A 122 0.12 -0.32 13.68
N GLU A 123 0.99 -0.33 14.69
CA GLU A 123 0.96 0.62 15.82
C GLU A 123 1.17 2.06 15.36
N ASP A 124 2.09 2.31 14.44
CA ASP A 124 2.33 3.65 13.85
C ASP A 124 1.08 4.15 13.11
N HIS A 125 0.43 3.28 12.32
CA HIS A 125 -0.80 3.62 11.59
C HIS A 125 -1.98 3.86 12.53
N GLU A 126 -2.12 3.08 13.61
CA GLU A 126 -3.13 3.27 14.64
C GLU A 126 -2.93 4.60 15.38
N SER A 127 -1.69 4.90 15.80
CA SER A 127 -1.31 6.15 16.46
C SER A 127 -1.56 7.38 15.60
N ALA A 128 -1.29 7.28 14.29
CA ALA A 128 -1.59 8.33 13.33
C ALA A 128 -3.10 8.61 13.22
N MET A 129 -3.93 7.58 13.35
CA MET A 129 -5.37 7.77 13.39
C MET A 129 -5.81 8.43 14.70
N GLU A 130 -5.33 7.95 15.84
CA GLU A 130 -5.71 8.53 17.14
C GLU A 130 -5.41 10.02 17.15
N SER A 131 -4.22 10.40 16.69
CA SER A 131 -3.82 11.81 16.52
C SER A 131 -4.78 12.59 15.59
N TYR A 132 -5.19 11.99 14.46
CA TYR A 132 -6.18 12.58 13.55
C TYR A 132 -7.55 12.73 14.21
N GLN A 133 -8.02 11.73 14.96
CA GLN A 133 -9.32 11.75 15.63
C GLN A 133 -9.36 12.83 16.70
N ASP A 134 -8.36 12.86 17.58
CA ASP A 134 -8.26 13.86 18.65
C ASP A 134 -8.26 15.29 18.08
N ALA A 135 -7.56 15.49 16.96
CA ALA A 135 -7.48 16.80 16.31
C ALA A 135 -8.76 17.20 15.55
N THR A 136 -9.69 16.27 15.27
CA THR A 136 -10.87 16.52 14.42
C THR A 136 -12.22 16.31 15.11
N GLU A 137 -12.29 15.59 16.23
CA GLU A 137 -13.54 15.19 16.89
C GLU A 137 -14.42 16.38 17.31
N ASP A 138 -13.78 17.42 17.84
CA ASP A 138 -14.43 18.64 18.32
C ASP A 138 -14.51 19.75 17.28
N GLU A 139 -13.93 19.53 16.10
CA GLU A 139 -13.92 20.56 15.08
C GLU A 139 -15.31 20.75 14.46
N LYS A 140 -15.98 21.84 14.85
CA LYS A 140 -17.33 22.19 14.37
C LYS A 140 -17.40 22.24 12.85
N ILE A 141 -16.29 22.53 12.17
CA ILE A 141 -16.21 22.55 10.71
C ILE A 141 -16.46 21.16 10.11
N VAL A 142 -16.02 20.07 10.76
CA VAL A 142 -16.26 18.68 10.33
C VAL A 142 -17.75 18.34 10.37
N LYS A 143 -18.49 18.90 11.32
CA LYS A 143 -19.94 18.67 11.47
C LYS A 143 -20.76 19.54 10.52
N LYS A 144 -20.30 20.75 10.20
CA LYS A 144 -21.07 21.78 9.48
C LYS A 144 -20.77 21.86 7.98
N ASP A 145 -19.53 21.66 7.56
CA ASP A 145 -19.14 21.72 6.15
C ASP A 145 -19.31 20.34 5.51
N LYS A 146 -20.17 20.24 4.48
CA LYS A 146 -20.49 18.97 3.83
C LYS A 146 -19.29 18.32 3.15
N SER A 147 -18.37 19.12 2.59
CA SER A 147 -17.18 18.62 1.90
C SER A 147 -16.20 18.02 2.90
N ILE A 148 -15.91 18.76 3.98
CA ILE A 148 -15.04 18.27 5.06
C ILE A 148 -15.64 17.03 5.72
N LYS A 149 -16.95 17.02 5.98
CA LYS A 149 -17.65 15.85 6.52
C LYS A 149 -17.52 14.61 5.63
N ALA A 150 -17.52 14.78 4.31
CA ALA A 150 -17.32 13.69 3.37
C ALA A 150 -15.87 13.20 3.42
N GLN A 151 -14.90 14.12 3.40
CA GLN A 151 -13.48 13.78 3.51
C GLN A 151 -13.15 13.06 4.81
N ASP A 152 -13.70 13.49 5.95
CA ASP A 152 -13.48 12.85 7.26
C ASP A 152 -13.97 11.39 7.26
N LYS A 153 -15.13 11.14 6.64
CA LYS A 153 -15.65 9.78 6.47
C LYS A 153 -14.76 8.94 5.56
N GLU A 154 -14.22 9.52 4.49
CA GLU A 154 -13.29 8.83 3.59
C GLU A 154 -11.99 8.48 4.30
N ILE A 155 -11.42 9.39 5.10
CA ILE A 155 -10.25 9.15 5.94
C ILE A 155 -10.50 8.00 6.93
N LYS A 156 -11.62 8.04 7.66
CA LYS A 156 -12.02 6.98 8.61
C LYS A 156 -12.23 5.62 7.92
N LYS A 157 -12.72 5.61 6.68
CA LYS A 157 -12.88 4.38 5.91
C LYS A 157 -11.52 3.84 5.46
N LEU A 158 -10.69 4.70 4.89
CA LEU A 158 -9.33 4.39 4.45
C LEU A 158 -8.50 3.78 5.59
N GLN A 159 -8.57 4.38 6.77
CA GLN A 159 -7.91 3.88 7.98
C GLN A 159 -8.28 2.42 8.29
N LYS A 160 -9.58 2.12 8.32
CA LYS A 160 -10.08 0.77 8.63
C LYS A 160 -9.62 -0.25 7.59
N GLU A 161 -9.62 0.13 6.32
CA GLU A 161 -9.19 -0.73 5.22
C GLU A 161 -7.69 -1.05 5.32
N ILE A 162 -6.84 -0.04 5.59
CA ILE A 162 -5.40 -0.23 5.79
C ILE A 162 -5.13 -1.11 7.02
N ASN A 163 -5.72 -0.79 8.18
CA ASN A 163 -5.45 -1.55 9.40
C ASN A 163 -5.91 -3.01 9.26
N SER A 164 -7.09 -3.23 8.65
CA SER A 164 -7.58 -4.58 8.37
C SER A 164 -6.62 -5.36 7.46
N ALA A 165 -6.08 -4.71 6.42
CA ALA A 165 -5.14 -5.34 5.50
C ALA A 165 -3.82 -5.71 6.20
N LEU A 166 -3.20 -4.78 6.93
CA LEU A 166 -1.96 -4.99 7.67
C LEU A 166 -2.12 -6.07 8.75
N THR A 167 -3.21 -6.02 9.52
CA THR A 167 -3.53 -7.03 10.54
C THR A 167 -3.70 -8.42 9.92
N MET A 168 -4.35 -8.52 8.76
CA MET A 168 -4.50 -9.79 8.03
C MET A 168 -3.14 -10.34 7.59
N ILE A 169 -2.26 -9.48 7.05
CA ILE A 169 -0.89 -9.88 6.68
C ILE A 169 -0.12 -10.40 7.91
N ARG A 170 -0.20 -9.67 9.04
CA ARG A 170 0.46 -10.05 10.29
C ARG A 170 -0.04 -11.38 10.85
N LYS A 171 -1.35 -11.59 10.85
CA LYS A 171 -1.97 -12.88 11.26
C LYS A 171 -1.51 -14.02 10.36
N GLY A 172 -1.57 -13.83 9.04
CA GLY A 172 -1.12 -14.83 8.08
C GLY A 172 0.36 -15.17 8.24
N TYR A 173 1.23 -14.18 8.43
CA TYR A 173 2.67 -14.39 8.67
C TYR A 173 2.93 -15.18 9.97
N LYS A 174 2.24 -14.83 11.06
CA LYS A 174 2.34 -15.55 12.34
C LYS A 174 1.89 -17.01 12.23
N ALA A 175 0.84 -17.26 11.47
CA ALA A 175 0.24 -18.58 11.26
C ALA A 175 0.90 -19.40 10.14
N LYS A 176 1.84 -18.80 9.38
CA LYS A 176 2.35 -19.34 8.10
C LYS A 176 1.25 -19.57 7.05
N ASP A 177 0.15 -18.82 7.12
CA ASP A 177 -0.93 -18.85 6.13
C ASP A 177 -0.62 -17.90 4.97
N LYS A 178 -0.22 -18.47 3.83
CA LYS A 178 0.06 -17.71 2.60
C LYS A 178 -1.19 -17.11 1.97
N ASN A 179 -2.35 -17.74 2.12
CA ASN A 179 -3.60 -17.24 1.55
C ASN A 179 -4.06 -15.99 2.31
N GLU A 180 -3.91 -15.99 3.64
CA GLU A 180 -4.23 -14.83 4.46
C GLU A 180 -3.28 -13.65 4.16
N ILE A 181 -1.97 -13.92 4.02
CA ILE A 181 -1.00 -12.90 3.54
C ILE A 181 -1.42 -12.34 2.17
N GLN A 182 -1.76 -13.20 1.22
CA GLN A 182 -2.14 -12.75 -0.13
C GLN A 182 -3.42 -11.91 -0.13
N LYS A 183 -4.44 -12.31 0.64
CA LYS A 183 -5.68 -11.53 0.78
C LYS A 183 -5.43 -10.17 1.42
N GLY A 184 -4.58 -10.12 2.45
CA GLY A 184 -4.21 -8.85 3.09
C GLY A 184 -3.44 -7.94 2.13
N ARG A 185 -2.45 -8.49 1.40
CA ARG A 185 -1.71 -7.75 0.35
C ARG A 185 -2.61 -7.21 -0.75
N GLN A 186 -3.52 -8.04 -1.25
CA GLN A 186 -4.49 -7.64 -2.25
C GLN A 186 -5.47 -6.59 -1.71
N SER A 187 -5.85 -6.69 -0.44
CA SER A 187 -6.69 -5.66 0.18
C SER A 187 -5.95 -4.33 0.24
N LEU A 188 -4.66 -4.35 0.63
CA LEU A 188 -3.81 -3.16 0.66
C LEU A 188 -3.59 -2.54 -0.73
N SER A 189 -3.49 -3.38 -1.77
CA SER A 189 -3.28 -2.97 -3.17
C SER A 189 -4.56 -2.59 -3.92
N ASN A 190 -5.72 -2.63 -3.27
CA ASN A 190 -6.99 -2.16 -3.83
C ASN A 190 -7.53 -0.94 -3.07
N ILE A 191 -6.71 -0.34 -2.21
CA ILE A 191 -7.08 0.82 -1.43
C ILE A 191 -7.01 2.04 -2.35
N ASN A 192 -8.16 2.32 -2.96
CA ASN A 192 -8.30 3.46 -3.84
C ASN A 192 -8.70 4.71 -3.04
N VAL A 193 -7.85 5.73 -3.07
CA VAL A 193 -8.19 7.05 -2.53
C VAL A 193 -9.07 7.74 -3.55
N LYS A 194 -10.39 7.74 -3.32
CA LYS A 194 -11.31 8.52 -4.14
C LYS A 194 -10.94 9.98 -3.99
N THR A 195 -10.45 10.60 -5.07
CA THR A 195 -10.28 12.05 -5.13
C THR A 195 -11.65 12.69 -5.10
N THR A 196 -12.07 13.18 -3.95
CA THR A 196 -13.19 14.13 -3.87
C THR A 196 -12.70 15.43 -4.49
N ASN A 197 -12.89 15.57 -5.81
CA ASN A 197 -12.80 16.85 -6.48
C ASN A 197 -13.90 17.74 -5.88
N ALA A 198 -13.56 18.52 -4.86
CA ALA A 198 -14.35 19.66 -4.46
C ALA A 198 -14.19 20.71 -5.57
N GLY A 199 -15.05 20.62 -6.58
CA GLY A 199 -15.34 21.70 -7.52
C GLY A 199 -16.27 22.73 -6.89
#